data_AF-A0A9E2ILN5-F1
#
_entry.id   AF-A0A9E2ILN5-F1
#
_cell.length_a   1.000
_cell.length_b   1.000
_cell.length_c   1.000
_cell.angle_alpha   90.00
_cell.angle_beta   90.00
_cell.angle_gamma   90.00
#
_symmetry.space_group_name_H-M   'P 1'
#
loop_
_entity.id
_entity.type
_entity.pdbx_description
1 polymer ?
#
loop_
_entity_poly.entity_id
_entity_poly.type
_entity_poly.pdbx_seq_one_letter_code
_entity_poly.pdbx_strand_id
1 'polypeptide(L)' 'MIRISIDAMGGDRGPSVIIPGLMKVVTRRSDVRFLIYGRVDEVRPILENYPKVAAVSELIHCEISVRMDDKPSQALR' A
#
# COMPACT_ATOMS: atom_id res chain seq x y z
N MET A 1 15.41 -11.90 3.73
CA MET A 1 14.00 -11.43 3.80
C MET A 1 14.02 -9.91 3.84
N ILE A 2 13.37 -9.27 2.86
CA ILE A 2 13.32 -7.81 2.70
C ILE A 2 11.91 -7.35 3.04
N ARG A 3 11.77 -6.35 3.91
CA ARG A 3 10.49 -5.70 4.21
C ARG A 3 10.45 -4.35 3.52
N ILE A 4 9.32 -4.05 2.87
CA ILE A 4 9.13 -2.81 2.11
C ILE A 4 7.86 -2.12 2.63
N SER A 5 7.98 -0.87 3.06
CA SER A 5 6.83 -0.02 3.38
C SER A 5 6.21 0.53 2.11
N ILE A 6 4.89 0.42 1.99
CA ILE A 6 4.12 0.85 0.82
C ILE A 6 3.05 1.83 1.29
N ASP A 7 3.10 3.05 0.77
CA ASP A 7 1.96 3.97 0.83
C ASP A 7 0.94 3.54 -0.24
N ALA A 8 -0.20 3.02 0.21
CA ALA A 8 -1.28 2.59 -0.69
C ALA A 8 -2.13 3.76 -1.18
N MET A 9 -2.08 4.91 -0.50
CA MET A 9 -2.93 6.06 -0.78
C MET A 9 -2.27 7.05 -1.74
N GLY A 10 -0.96 6.94 -1.95
CA GLY A 10 -0.18 7.81 -2.81
C GLY A 10 -0.53 7.71 -4.30
N GLY A 11 -0.44 8.85 -4.98
CA GLY A 11 -0.66 9.00 -6.42
C GLY A 11 -2.13 9.10 -6.83
N ASP A 12 -2.38 9.50 -8.08
CA ASP A 12 -3.71 9.89 -8.57
C ASP A 12 -4.79 8.80 -8.47
N ARG A 13 -4.39 7.53 -8.39
CA ARG A 13 -5.30 6.37 -8.40
C ARG A 13 -5.18 5.48 -7.15
N GLY A 14 -4.30 5.85 -6.21
CA GLY A 14 -4.10 5.17 -4.93
C GLY A 14 -4.09 3.63 -5.02
N PRO A 15 -4.85 2.92 -4.15
CA PRO A 15 -4.69 1.48 -3.98
C PRO A 15 -5.07 0.67 -5.21
N SER A 16 -5.91 1.22 -6.10
CA SER A 16 -6.32 0.57 -7.36
C SER A 16 -5.17 0.35 -8.34
N VAL A 17 -4.07 1.10 -8.21
CA VAL A 17 -2.86 0.93 -9.03
C VAL A 17 -1.72 0.33 -8.22
N ILE A 18 -1.57 0.75 -6.95
CA ILE A 18 -0.48 0.30 -6.10
C ILE A 18 -0.58 -1.21 -5.84
N ILE A 19 -1.74 -1.72 -5.42
CA ILE A 19 -1.89 -3.14 -5.06
C ILE A 19 -1.66 -4.09 -6.25
N PRO A 20 -2.24 -3.87 -7.45
CA PRO A 20 -1.91 -4.70 -8.61
C PRO A 20 -0.43 -4.59 -9.03
N GLY A 21 0.21 -3.45 -8.78
CA GLY A 21 1.64 -3.26 -9.03
C GLY A 21 2.52 -4.24 -8.22
N LEU A 22 2.14 -4.52 -6.98
CA LEU A 22 2.88 -5.44 -6.09
C LEU A 22 2.89 -6.89 -6.61
N MET A 23 1.90 -7.29 -7.42
CA MET A 23 1.86 -8.62 -8.04
C MET A 23 3.11 -8.90 -8.89
N LYS A 24 3.66 -7.89 -9.55
CA LYS A 24 4.89 -8.04 -10.37
C LYS A 24 6.09 -8.40 -9.51
N VAL A 25 6.14 -7.92 -8.26
CA VAL A 25 7.24 -8.17 -7.32
C VAL A 25 7.12 -9.56 -6.72
N VAL A 26 5.96 -9.93 -6.16
CA VAL A 26 5.77 -11.24 -5.50
C VAL A 26 5.90 -12.41 -6.46
N THR A 27 5.67 -12.19 -7.76
CA THR A 27 5.87 -13.21 -8.80
C THR A 27 7.35 -13.48 -9.07
N ARG A 28 8.24 -12.49 -8.82
CA ARG A 28 9.68 -12.57 -9.12
C ARG A 28 10.54 -12.79 -7.89
N ARG A 29 10.04 -12.47 -6.70
CA ARG A 29 10.77 -12.52 -5.44
C ARG A 29 9.95 -13.20 -4.36
N SER A 30 10.48 -14.30 -3.81
CA SER A 30 9.89 -15.01 -2.68
C SER A 30 10.31 -14.43 -1.32
N ASP A 31 11.33 -13.58 -1.30
CA ASP A 31 11.95 -13.04 -0.08
C ASP A 31 11.39 -11.69 0.39
N VAL A 32 10.33 -11.19 -0.24
CA VAL A 32 9.71 -9.89 0.08
C VAL A 32 8.53 -10.02 1.03
N ARG A 33 8.33 -9.01 1.88
CA ARG A 33 7.08 -8.75 2.61
C ARG A 33 6.73 -7.27 2.54
N PHE A 34 5.44 -6.96 2.52
CA PHE A 34 4.96 -5.58 2.47
C PHE A 34 4.32 -5.17 3.79
N LEU A 35 4.62 -3.95 4.22
CA LEU A 35 3.81 -3.22 5.18
C LEU A 35 3.03 -2.17 4.37
N ILE A 36 1.73 -2.41 4.20
CA ILE A 36 0.86 -1.57 3.37
C ILE A 36 0.14 -0.61 4.30
N TYR A 37 0.34 0.69 4.11
CA TYR A 37 -0.27 1.75 4.90
C TYR A 37 -1.40 2.40 4.10
N GLY A 38 -2.58 2.54 4.71
CA GLY A 38 -3.70 3.24 4.09
C GLY A 38 -5.05 3.07 4.79
N ARG A 39 -6.08 3.66 4.22
CA ARG A 39 -7.45 3.56 4.73
C ARG A 39 -7.98 2.15 4.49
N VAL A 40 -8.32 1.43 5.56
CA VAL A 40 -8.58 -0.01 5.49
C VAL A 40 -9.75 -0.33 4.57
N ASP A 41 -10.78 0.51 4.59
CA ASP A 41 -12.00 0.35 3.79
C ASP A 41 -11.78 0.54 2.28
N GLU A 42 -10.72 1.26 1.89
CA GLU A 42 -10.35 1.42 0.48
C GLU A 42 -9.33 0.37 0.02
N VAL A 43 -8.38 0.03 0.88
CA VAL A 43 -7.28 -0.87 0.51
C VAL A 43 -7.70 -2.35 0.58
N ARG A 44 -8.44 -2.74 1.62
CA ARG A 44 -8.81 -4.15 1.88
C ARG A 44 -9.59 -4.79 0.74
N PRO A 45 -10.66 -4.17 0.18
CA PRO A 45 -11.43 -4.79 -0.90
C PRO A 45 -10.58 -5.06 -2.14
N ILE A 46 -9.58 -4.21 -2.40
CA ILE A 46 -8.67 -4.40 -3.53
C ILE A 46 -7.67 -5.50 -3.21
N LEU A 47 -7.06 -5.49 -2.02
CA LEU A 47 -6.08 -6.48 -1.57
C LEU A 47 -6.63 -7.91 -1.58
N GLU A 48 -7.90 -8.10 -1.21
CA GLU A 48 -8.57 -9.40 -1.21
C GLU A 48 -8.66 -10.04 -2.60
N ASN A 49 -8.65 -9.24 -3.68
CA ASN A 49 -8.59 -9.74 -5.05
C ASN A 49 -7.19 -10.25 -5.46
N TYR A 50 -6.16 -10.05 -4.62
CA TYR A 50 -4.77 -10.41 -4.90
C TYR A 50 -4.19 -11.30 -3.79
N PRO A 51 -4.62 -12.58 -3.68
CA PRO A 51 -4.28 -13.46 -2.57
C PRO A 51 -2.76 -13.69 -2.40
N LYS A 52 -1.99 -13.67 -3.49
CA LYS A 52 -0.52 -13.78 -3.42
C LYS A 52 0.14 -12.58 -2.77
N VAL A 53 -0.40 -11.37 -2.98
CA VAL A 53 0.07 -10.14 -2.33
C VAL A 53 -0.41 -10.13 -0.88
N ALA A 54 -1.68 -10.43 -0.64
CA ALA A 54 -2.26 -10.51 0.71
C ALA A 54 -1.47 -11.46 1.62
N ALA A 55 -1.08 -12.64 1.12
CA ALA A 55 -0.33 -13.63 1.89
C ALA A 55 1.07 -13.17 2.36
N VAL A 56 1.62 -12.12 1.74
CA VAL A 56 2.94 -11.57 2.07
C VAL A 56 2.86 -10.13 2.58
N SER A 57 1.67 -9.66 2.94
CA SER A 57 1.44 -8.27 3.34
C SER A 57 0.78 -8.16 4.71
N GLU A 58 1.14 -7.12 5.44
CA GLU A 58 0.40 -6.61 6.59
C GLU A 58 -0.26 -5.29 6.19
N LEU A 59 -1.57 -5.16 6.41
CA LEU A 59 -2.31 -3.91 6.17
C LEU A 59 -2.41 -3.13 7.48
N ILE A 60 -1.75 -1.98 7.52
CA ILE A 60 -1.72 -1.05 8.66
C ILE A 60 -2.68 0.10 8.33
N HIS A 61 -3.69 0.26 9.18
CA HIS A 61 -4.68 1.32 8.99
C HIS A 61 -4.08 2.69 9.26
N CYS A 62 -4.26 3.62 8.32
CA CYS A 62 -4.04 5.04 8.50
C CYS A 62 -5.37 5.78 8.31
N GLU A 63 -5.73 6.61 9.28
CA GLU A 63 -6.94 7.45 9.20
C GLU A 63 -6.76 8.59 8.17
N ILE A 64 -5.54 9.14 8.11
CA ILE A 64 -5.20 10.31 7.29
C ILE A 64 -4.31 9.89 6.12
N SER A 65 -4.59 10.46 4.95
CA SER A 65 -3.70 10.45 3.79
C SER A 65 -3.41 11.90 3.39
N VAL A 66 -2.14 12.21 3.16
CA VAL A 66 -1.68 13.54 2.77
C VAL A 66 -2.15 13.82 1.34
N ARG A 67 -2.86 14.93 1.15
CA ARG A 67 -3.38 15.36 -0.15
C ARG A 67 -2.29 16.07 -0.95
N MET A 68 -2.45 16.09 -2.27
CA MET A 68 -1.49 16.74 -3.18
C MET A 68 -1.37 18.26 -2.97
N ASP A 69 -2.39 18.88 -2.40
CA ASP A 69 -2.44 20.30 -2.05
C ASP A 69 -2.02 20.61 -0.61
N ASP A 70 -1.75 19.57 0.21
CA ASP A 70 -1.25 19.77 1.55
C ASP A 70 0.20 20.27 1.51
N LYS A 71 0.50 21.27 2.35
CA LYS A 71 1.89 21.73 2.49
C LYS A 71 2.71 20.64 3.19
N PRO A 72 3.85 20.18 2.62
CA PRO A 72 4.66 19.13 3.24
C PRO A 72 5.09 19.47 4.68
N SER A 73 5.35 20.75 4.94
CA SER A 73 5.72 21.23 6.27
C SER A 73 4.61 21.09 7.31
N GLN A 74 3.34 21.08 6.91
CA GLN A 74 2.20 20.88 7.81
C GLN A 74 1.83 19.40 7.95
N ALA A 75 2.02 18.61 6.89
CA ALA A 75 1.63 17.20 6.86
C ALA A 75 2.55 16.26 7.66
N LEU A 76 3.84 16.62 7.84
CA LEU A 76 4.86 15.76 8.48
C LEU A 76 5.15 16.12 9.95
N ARG A 77 4.33 16.97 10.59
CA ARG A 77 4.55 17.44 11.97
C ARG A 77 3.87 16.58 13.02
#